data_AF-A0A6B3SSG5-F1
#
_entry.id   AF-A0A6B3SSG5-F1
#
_cell.length_a   1.000
_cell.length_b   1.000
_cell.length_c   1.000
_cell.angle_alpha   90.00
_cell.angle_beta   90.00
_cell.angle_gamma   90.00
#
_symmetry.space_group_name_H-M   'P 1'
#
loop_
_entity.id
_entity.type
_entity.pdbx_description
1 polymer ?
#
loop_
_entity_poly.entity_id
_entity_poly.type
_entity_poly.pdbx_seq_one_letter_code
_entity_poly.pdbx_strand_id
1 'polypeptide(L)'
;MERLRYLAFALILFVHAASHAEARYDSWQIRHPVATAIVSATTFGFVPGAFANDLVEVSDFMEKGWTRAGLALVQPHAEKSFQNAKIIISFLEVLIAFVLVYRISRKKR
;
A
#
# COMPACT_ATOMS: atom_id res chain seq x y z
N MET A 1 -2.82 -44.00 -34.06
CA MET A 1 -1.86 -42.89 -33.90
C MET A 1 -2.53 -41.56 -33.53
N GLU A 2 -3.75 -41.27 -33.96
CA GLU A 2 -4.40 -39.97 -33.65
C GLU A 2 -4.70 -39.73 -32.16
N ARG A 3 -5.14 -40.74 -31.41
CA ARG A 3 -5.45 -40.60 -29.96
C ARG A 3 -4.26 -40.17 -29.11
N LEU A 4 -3.04 -40.61 -29.46
CA LEU A 4 -1.80 -40.19 -28.79
C LEU A 4 -1.47 -38.72 -29.05
N ARG A 5 -1.82 -38.18 -30.23
CA ARG A 5 -1.63 -36.76 -30.56
C ARG A 5 -2.58 -35.87 -29.77
N TYR A 6 -3.85 -36.27 -29.63
CA TYR A 6 -4.82 -35.52 -28.82
C TYR A 6 -4.45 -35.52 -27.33
N LEU A 7 -3.96 -36.64 -26.80
CA LEU A 7 -3.48 -36.70 -25.40
C LEU A 7 -2.26 -35.83 -25.18
N ALA A 8 -1.26 -35.87 -26.08
CA ALA A 8 -0.09 -35.01 -25.98
C ALA A 8 -0.47 -33.51 -26.07
N PHE A 9 -1.39 -33.16 -26.96
CA PHE A 9 -1.86 -31.78 -27.10
C PHE A 9 -2.65 -31.32 -25.87
N ALA A 10 -3.53 -32.15 -25.33
CA ALA A 10 -4.24 -31.87 -24.08
C ALA A 10 -3.28 -31.71 -22.89
N LEU A 11 -2.21 -32.51 -22.84
CA LEU A 11 -1.18 -32.41 -21.79
C LEU A 11 -0.36 -31.13 -21.93
N ILE A 12 -0.01 -30.72 -23.15
CA ILE A 12 0.67 -29.44 -23.40
C ILE A 12 -0.22 -28.27 -22.98
N LEU A 13 -1.50 -28.28 -23.36
CA LEU A 13 -2.46 -27.25 -22.95
C LEU A 13 -2.65 -27.20 -21.43
N PHE A 14 -2.70 -28.35 -20.78
CA PHE A 14 -2.83 -28.46 -19.32
C PHE A 14 -1.58 -27.93 -18.59
N VAL A 15 -0.38 -28.27 -19.08
CA VAL A 15 0.89 -27.78 -18.53
C VAL A 15 1.04 -26.27 -18.76
N HIS A 16 0.59 -25.74 -19.91
CA HIS A 16 0.63 -24.30 -20.21
C HIS A 16 -0.37 -23.50 -19.37
N ALA A 17 -1.55 -24.07 -19.10
CA ALA A 17 -2.55 -23.45 -18.22
C ALA A 17 -2.11 -23.44 -16.74
N ALA A 18 -1.32 -24.43 -16.31
CA ALA A 18 -0.85 -24.55 -14.93
C ALA A 18 0.33 -23.62 -14.58
N SER A 19 0.98 -22.98 -15.55
CA SER A 19 2.23 -22.23 -15.34
C SER A 19 2.08 -20.71 -15.19
N HIS A 20 0.87 -20.16 -15.21
CA HIS A 20 0.66 -18.72 -15.00
C HIS A 20 0.35 -18.42 -13.54
N ALA A 21 1.36 -18.57 -12.68
CA ALA A 21 1.28 -17.98 -11.35
C ALA A 21 1.28 -16.44 -11.53
N GLU A 22 0.19 -15.80 -11.11
CA GLU A 22 0.04 -14.35 -11.24
C GLU A 22 0.94 -13.64 -10.22
N ALA A 23 1.88 -12.82 -10.74
CA ALA A 23 2.72 -11.94 -9.95
C ALA A 23 1.94 -11.24 -8.82
N ARG A 24 2.46 -11.37 -7.61
CA ARG A 24 1.88 -10.78 -6.40
C ARG A 24 2.65 -9.54 -5.98
N TYR A 25 1.96 -8.58 -5.40
CA TYR A 25 2.54 -7.32 -4.94
C TYR A 25 2.24 -7.10 -3.47
N ASP A 26 3.17 -6.50 -2.74
CA ASP A 26 2.99 -6.11 -1.34
C ASP A 26 3.56 -4.72 -1.08
N SER A 27 2.94 -4.00 -0.14
CA SER A 27 3.36 -2.68 0.32
C SER A 27 2.86 -2.49 1.75
N TRP A 28 3.77 -2.17 2.67
CA TRP A 28 3.39 -1.85 4.04
C TRP A 28 2.56 -0.57 4.08
N GLN A 29 2.88 0.41 3.22
CA GLN A 29 2.13 1.66 3.12
C GLN A 29 0.67 1.45 2.72
N ILE A 30 0.40 0.52 1.80
CA ILE A 30 -0.95 0.17 1.37
C ILE A 30 -1.71 -0.61 2.46
N ARG A 31 -1.04 -1.47 3.24
CA ARG A 31 -1.65 -2.18 4.39
C ARG A 31 -1.98 -1.25 5.55
N HIS A 32 -1.13 -0.26 5.79
CA HIS A 32 -1.19 0.60 6.96
C HIS A 32 -1.19 2.09 6.57
N PRO A 33 -2.21 2.57 5.84
CA PRO A 33 -2.23 3.93 5.30
C PRO A 33 -2.26 5.00 6.40
N VAL A 34 -2.93 4.72 7.54
CA VAL A 34 -2.99 5.65 8.68
C VAL A 34 -1.66 5.74 9.41
N ALA A 35 -0.99 4.61 9.65
CA ALA A 35 0.34 4.62 10.27
C ALA A 35 1.35 5.34 9.37
N THR A 36 1.29 5.10 8.07
CA THR A 36 2.08 5.82 7.06
C THR A 36 1.82 7.31 7.11
N ALA A 37 0.56 7.74 7.28
CA ALA A 37 0.21 9.15 7.40
C ALA A 37 0.81 9.80 8.67
N ILE A 38 0.83 9.09 9.80
CA ILE A 38 1.48 9.56 11.04
C ILE A 38 2.98 9.77 10.81
N VAL A 39 3.66 8.80 10.22
CA VAL A 39 5.09 8.91 9.93
C VAL A 39 5.35 10.06 8.94
N SER A 40 4.53 10.18 7.89
CA SER A 40 4.63 11.28 6.93
C SER A 40 4.42 12.64 7.59
N ALA A 41 3.39 12.81 8.42
CA ALA A 41 3.10 14.08 9.07
C ALA A 41 4.21 14.48 10.05
N THR A 42 4.62 13.56 10.93
CA THR A 42 5.65 13.81 11.95
C THR A 42 7.04 14.05 11.36
N THR A 43 7.31 13.53 10.15
CA THR A 43 8.53 13.81 9.39
C THR A 43 8.36 14.93 8.37
N PHE A 44 7.32 15.77 8.48
CA PHE A 44 7.05 16.87 7.55
C PHE A 44 7.01 16.48 6.06
N GLY A 45 6.63 15.23 5.78
CA GLY A 45 6.51 14.67 4.44
C GLY A 45 7.81 14.08 3.88
N PHE A 46 8.91 14.01 4.63
CA PHE A 46 10.15 13.40 4.16
C PHE A 46 10.05 11.87 4.08
N VAL A 47 9.30 11.22 4.99
CA VAL A 47 9.22 9.76 5.07
C VAL A 47 7.76 9.29 5.19
N PRO A 48 7.19 8.57 4.21
CA PRO A 48 7.69 8.41 2.85
C PRO A 48 7.48 9.69 2.02
N GLY A 49 8.38 9.94 1.06
CA GLY A 49 8.24 11.05 0.12
C GLY A 49 7.08 10.92 -0.87
N ALA A 50 6.61 9.69 -1.11
CA ALA A 50 5.44 9.38 -1.93
C ALA A 50 4.70 8.16 -1.36
N PHE A 51 3.38 8.08 -1.57
CA PHE A 51 2.57 6.94 -1.16
C PHE A 51 2.85 5.71 -2.04
N ALA A 52 2.83 4.52 -1.43
CA ALA A 52 3.16 3.24 -2.07
C ALA A 52 4.59 3.15 -2.64
N ASN A 53 5.54 3.95 -2.15
CA ASN A 53 6.94 3.90 -2.58
C ASN A 53 7.68 2.60 -2.19
N ASP A 54 7.09 1.80 -1.29
CA ASP A 54 7.60 0.51 -0.84
C ASP A 54 6.91 -0.67 -1.54
N LEU A 55 6.20 -0.43 -2.64
CA LEU A 55 5.54 -1.48 -3.42
C LEU A 55 6.57 -2.39 -4.08
N VAL A 56 6.52 -3.67 -3.75
CA VAL A 56 7.42 -4.69 -4.28
C VAL A 56 6.64 -5.89 -4.79
N GLU A 57 7.17 -6.53 -5.84
CA GLU A 57 6.70 -7.84 -6.27
C GLU A 57 7.19 -8.91 -5.27
N VAL A 58 6.32 -9.82 -4.89
CA VAL A 58 6.59 -10.90 -3.93
C VAL A 58 6.29 -12.26 -4.57
N SER A 59 7.01 -13.29 -4.13
CA SER A 59 6.82 -14.65 -4.67
C SER A 59 5.40 -15.16 -4.44
N ASP A 60 4.90 -16.01 -5.33
CA ASP A 60 3.56 -16.59 -5.25
C ASP A 60 3.30 -17.43 -3.99
N PHE A 61 4.36 -17.90 -3.33
CA PHE A 61 4.28 -18.62 -2.06
C PHE A 61 3.96 -17.73 -0.85
N MET A 62 4.06 -16.40 -0.99
CA MET A 62 3.70 -15.46 0.05
C MET A 62 2.17 -15.26 0.04
N GLU A 63 1.46 -15.94 0.95
CA GLU A 63 -0.01 -15.88 1.08
C GLU A 63 -0.59 -14.45 1.17
N LYS A 64 0.21 -13.46 1.54
CA LYS A 64 -0.28 -12.13 1.89
C LYS A 64 -0.36 -11.17 0.71
N GLY A 65 0.27 -11.42 -0.43
CA GLY A 65 0.34 -10.47 -1.56
C GLY A 65 -0.95 -10.32 -2.36
N TRP A 66 -1.15 -9.13 -2.95
CA TRP A 66 -2.26 -8.86 -3.87
C TRP A 66 -1.90 -9.24 -5.31
N THR A 67 -2.84 -9.78 -6.07
CA THR A 67 -2.72 -9.79 -7.54
C THR A 67 -2.72 -8.37 -8.07
N ARG A 68 -2.30 -8.18 -9.32
CA ARG A 68 -2.35 -6.86 -9.97
C ARG A 68 -3.76 -6.25 -9.97
N ALA A 69 -4.78 -7.07 -10.19
CA ALA A 69 -6.18 -6.65 -10.15
C ALA A 69 -6.62 -6.28 -8.72
N GLY A 70 -6.23 -7.07 -7.72
CA GLY A 70 -6.52 -6.77 -6.32
C GLY A 70 -5.86 -5.48 -5.85
N LEU A 71 -4.60 -5.25 -6.26
CA LEU A 71 -3.87 -4.02 -5.96
C LEU A 71 -4.56 -2.79 -6.55
N ALA A 72 -4.97 -2.86 -7.82
CA ALA A 72 -5.67 -1.78 -8.50
C ALA A 72 -6.99 -1.38 -7.82
N LEU A 73 -7.65 -2.33 -7.14
CA LEU A 73 -8.84 -2.05 -6.34
C LEU A 73 -8.49 -1.42 -4.99
N VAL A 74 -7.49 -1.95 -4.28
CA VAL A 74 -7.20 -1.53 -2.88
C VAL A 74 -6.41 -0.22 -2.83
N GLN A 75 -5.46 -0.01 -3.73
CA GLN A 75 -4.50 1.11 -3.68
C GLN A 75 -5.19 2.50 -3.65
N PRO A 76 -6.20 2.81 -4.49
CA PRO A 76 -6.85 4.12 -4.45
C PRO A 76 -7.57 4.40 -3.12
N HIS A 77 -8.15 3.36 -2.49
CA HIS A 77 -8.81 3.48 -1.20
C HIS A 77 -7.80 3.68 -0.06
N ALA A 78 -6.67 2.98 -0.12
CA ALA A 78 -5.58 3.15 0.82
C ALA A 78 -4.97 4.56 0.71
N GLU A 79 -4.77 5.05 -0.51
CA GLU A 79 -4.24 6.40 -0.76
C GLU A 79 -5.20 7.48 -0.24
N LYS A 80 -6.50 7.36 -0.50
CA LYS A 80 -7.51 8.27 0.06
C LYS A 80 -7.49 8.27 1.59
N SER A 81 -7.33 7.11 2.21
CA SER A 81 -7.24 6.96 3.66
C SER A 81 -5.98 7.63 4.22
N PHE A 82 -4.84 7.47 3.53
CA PHE A 82 -3.58 8.14 3.85
C PHE A 82 -3.72 9.67 3.79
N GLN A 83 -4.28 10.22 2.70
CA GLN A 83 -4.45 11.67 2.54
C GLN A 83 -5.37 12.26 3.61
N ASN A 84 -6.52 11.61 3.88
CA ASN A 84 -7.45 12.05 4.91
C ASN A 84 -6.80 12.05 6.30
N ALA A 85 -6.10 10.96 6.64
CA ALA A 85 -5.39 10.86 7.91
C ALA A 85 -4.32 11.94 8.04
N LYS A 86 -3.54 12.19 6.97
CA LYS A 86 -2.47 13.20 6.95
C LYS A 86 -3.04 14.60 7.22
N ILE A 87 -4.16 14.97 6.58
CA ILE A 87 -4.83 16.25 6.80
C ILE A 87 -5.25 16.41 8.27
N ILE A 88 -5.89 15.38 8.84
CA ILE A 88 -6.35 15.40 10.24
C ILE A 88 -5.16 15.57 11.19
N ILE A 89 -4.09 14.81 10.99
CA ILE A 89 -2.91 14.84 11.85
C ILE A 89 -2.22 16.20 11.76
N SER A 90 -2.00 16.74 10.56
CA SER A 90 -1.39 18.06 10.39
C SER A 90 -2.25 19.18 10.99
N PHE A 91 -3.58 19.06 10.93
CA PHE A 91 -4.46 20.00 11.63
C PHE A 91 -4.29 19.93 13.15
N LEU A 92 -4.19 18.72 13.73
CA LEU A 92 -3.94 18.53 15.16
C LEU A 92 -2.57 19.09 15.58
N GLU A 93 -1.52 18.89 14.78
CA GLU A 93 -0.19 19.44 15.03
C GLU A 93 -0.22 20.97 15.10
N VAL A 94 -0.90 21.63 14.16
CA VAL A 94 -1.10 23.09 14.16
C VAL A 94 -1.88 23.54 15.39
N LEU A 95 -2.95 22.84 15.76
CA LEU A 95 -3.76 23.15 16.94
C LEU A 95 -2.93 23.06 18.23
N ILE A 96 -2.11 22.00 18.37
CA ILE A 96 -1.21 21.82 19.51
C ILE A 96 -0.18 22.95 19.56
N ALA A 97 0.47 23.26 18.44
CA ALA A 97 1.43 24.35 18.35
C ALA A 97 0.80 25.69 18.76
N PHE A 98 -0.41 25.98 18.27
CA PHE A 98 -1.16 27.17 18.64
C PHE A 98 -1.43 27.24 20.15
N VAL A 99 -1.92 26.15 20.74
CA VAL A 99 -2.20 26.07 22.20
C VAL A 99 -0.92 26.29 23.01
N LEU A 100 0.21 25.71 22.60
CA LEU A 100 1.50 25.89 23.26
C LEU A 100 1.97 27.35 23.20
N VAL A 101 1.92 27.97 22.01
CA VAL A 101 2.29 29.37 21.80
C VAL A 101 1.40 30.31 22.63
N TYR A 102 0.09 30.07 22.65
CA TYR A 102 -0.86 30.83 23.45
C TYR A 102 -0.54 30.74 24.96
N ARG A 103 -0.30 29.52 25.47
CA ARG A 103 0.04 29.29 26.88
C ARG A 103 1.34 30.01 27.28
N ILE A 104 2.38 29.93 26.45
CA ILE A 104 3.66 30.62 26.68
C ILE A 104 3.47 32.14 26.69
N SER A 105 2.67 32.67 25.76
CA SER A 105 2.43 34.11 25.64
C SER A 105 1.68 34.68 26.84
N ARG A 106 0.71 33.93 27.40
CA ARG A 106 -0.02 34.35 28.60
C ARG A 106 0.85 34.37 29.86
N LYS A 107 1.80 33.44 30.01
CA LYS A 107 2.68 33.37 31.20
C LYS A 107 3.64 34.56 31.32
N LYS A 108 3.89 35.28 30.22
CA LYS A 108 4.79 36.45 30.20
C LYS A 108 4.11 37.78 30.54
N ARG A 109 2.78 37.83 30.62
CA ARG A 109 2.00 38.99 31.09
C ARG A 109 1.65 38.80 32.56
#